data_AF-A0A2V8KJ92-F1
#
_entry.id   AF-A0A2V8KJ92-F1
#
_cell.length_a   1.000
_cell.length_b   1.000
_cell.length_c   1.000
_cell.angle_alpha   90.00
_cell.angle_beta   90.00
_cell.angle_gamma   90.00
#
_symmetry.space_group_name_H-M   'P 1'
#
loop_
_entity.id
_entity.type
_entity.pdbx_description
1 polymer ?
#
loop_
_entity_poly.entity_id
_entity_poly.type
_entity_poly.pdbx_seq_one_letter_code
_entity_poly.pdbx_strand_id
1 'polypeptide(L)'
;MRPIFSIIIATLLFVVPVCAAEINVVTSGAFTAAYMELVPIYERETQMGTTINAIPVRLNRGESIDVVSMAAPALDQLIEEGKLRAGSRVELVRSLIGMAVKAGAPKPDVSTVDALKRTLLTAKSIAYSDSASGVYLATVLFPKLGIWDQIKSKSRKIEADPVGGVVATGEVEIGFQQISELRPVKGIDIVGELPPG
;
A
#
# COMPACT_ATOMS: atom_id res chain seq x y z
N MET A 1 -57.90 29.56 53.57
CA MET A 1 -57.84 28.12 53.29
C MET A 1 -58.52 27.80 51.96
N ARG A 2 -57.74 27.46 50.93
CA ARG A 2 -58.07 26.56 49.79
C ARG A 2 -56.71 26.11 49.18
N PRO A 3 -56.43 24.82 48.98
CA PRO A 3 -55.11 24.35 48.57
C PRO A 3 -54.91 24.30 47.04
N ILE A 4 -53.69 24.67 46.67
CA ILE A 4 -52.80 24.32 45.54
C ILE A 4 -53.27 23.18 44.60
N PHE A 5 -53.05 23.34 43.29
CA PHE A 5 -52.43 22.28 42.46
C PHE A 5 -51.62 22.93 41.31
N SER A 6 -50.29 23.00 41.47
CA SER A 6 -49.35 23.32 40.38
C SER A 6 -48.94 22.00 39.73
N ILE A 7 -49.23 21.87 38.43
CA ILE A 7 -48.79 20.73 37.61
C ILE A 7 -47.36 21.03 37.16
N ILE A 8 -46.39 20.25 37.66
CA ILE A 8 -45.02 20.22 37.15
C ILE A 8 -44.98 19.18 36.01
N ILE A 9 -44.79 19.64 34.78
CA ILE A 9 -44.51 18.77 33.64
C ILE A 9 -43.00 18.50 33.65
N ALA A 10 -42.63 17.26 33.97
CA ALA A 10 -41.24 16.79 33.89
C ALA A 10 -40.95 16.35 32.45
N THR A 11 -40.13 17.10 31.72
CA THR A 11 -39.65 16.73 30.39
C THR A 11 -38.56 15.67 30.52
N LEU A 12 -38.88 14.42 30.20
CA LEU A 12 -37.88 13.33 30.14
C LEU A 12 -36.99 13.54 28.89
N LEU A 13 -35.73 13.90 29.10
CA LEU A 13 -34.70 13.90 28.04
C LEU A 13 -34.31 12.44 27.72
N PHE A 14 -34.78 11.92 26.61
CA PHE A 14 -34.26 10.67 26.04
C PHE A 14 -32.87 10.93 25.46
N VAL A 15 -31.83 10.43 26.12
CA VAL A 15 -30.49 10.33 25.54
C VAL A 15 -30.49 9.12 24.61
N VAL A 16 -30.57 9.36 23.30
CA VAL A 16 -30.39 8.31 22.30
C VAL A 16 -28.88 8.06 22.20
N PRO A 17 -28.38 6.83 22.45
CA PRO A 17 -26.99 6.52 22.15
C PRO A 17 -26.78 6.67 20.64
N VAL A 18 -25.91 7.60 20.25
CA VAL A 18 -25.37 7.63 18.89
C VAL A 18 -24.45 6.43 18.76
N CYS A 19 -24.95 5.34 18.18
CA CYS A 19 -24.09 4.31 17.62
C CYS A 19 -23.47 4.90 16.35
N ALA A 20 -22.19 5.29 16.43
CA ALA A 20 -21.41 5.48 15.21
C ALA A 20 -21.36 4.12 14.51
N ALA A 21 -21.70 4.08 13.22
CA ALA A 21 -21.50 2.88 12.42
C ALA A 21 -19.99 2.59 12.36
N GLU A 22 -19.61 1.37 12.70
CA GLU A 22 -18.25 0.88 12.45
C GLU A 22 -18.07 0.80 10.93
N ILE A 23 -16.99 1.38 10.41
CA ILE A 23 -16.64 1.36 8.99
C ILE A 23 -15.44 0.45 8.83
N ASN A 24 -15.61 -0.62 8.06
CA ASN A 24 -14.56 -1.59 7.77
C ASN A 24 -13.72 -1.10 6.59
N VAL A 25 -12.53 -0.60 6.90
CA VAL A 25 -11.57 -0.09 5.92
C VAL A 25 -10.43 -1.08 5.76
N VAL A 26 -10.14 -1.47 4.52
CA VAL A 26 -8.95 -2.26 4.17
C VAL A 26 -8.08 -1.47 3.21
N THR A 27 -6.76 -1.47 3.45
CA THR A 27 -5.81 -0.74 2.61
C THR A 27 -4.64 -1.60 2.17
N SER A 28 -4.15 -1.28 0.97
CA SER A 28 -2.86 -1.70 0.45
C SER A 28 -1.68 -1.01 1.12
N GLY A 29 -0.50 -1.64 1.02
CA GLY A 29 0.75 -1.20 1.63
C GLY A 29 1.09 0.26 1.36
N ALA A 30 0.81 0.74 0.14
CA ALA A 30 1.11 2.11 -0.30
C ALA A 30 0.56 3.21 0.62
N PHE A 31 -0.58 2.97 1.26
CA PHE A 31 -1.26 3.94 2.12
C PHE A 31 -1.23 3.52 3.60
N THR A 32 -0.67 2.36 3.93
CA THR A 32 -0.65 1.81 5.29
C THR A 32 -0.04 2.77 6.30
N ALA A 33 1.10 3.40 6.02
CA ALA A 33 1.75 4.30 6.97
C ALA A 33 0.86 5.52 7.31
N ALA A 34 0.28 6.15 6.29
CA ALA A 34 -0.63 7.28 6.48
C ALA A 34 -1.92 6.85 7.20
N TYR A 35 -2.46 5.68 6.86
CA TYR A 35 -3.61 5.10 7.56
C TYR A 35 -3.31 4.91 9.05
N MET A 36 -2.16 4.32 9.42
CA MET A 36 -1.81 4.07 10.81
C MET A 36 -1.66 5.35 11.66
N GLU A 37 -1.32 6.50 11.05
CA GLU A 37 -1.30 7.79 11.76
C GLU A 37 -2.71 8.35 12.01
N LEU A 38 -3.70 7.99 11.18
CA LEU A 38 -5.06 8.51 11.24
C LEU A 38 -6.01 7.68 12.14
N VAL A 39 -5.54 6.57 12.71
CA VAL A 39 -6.40 5.51 13.27
C VAL A 39 -6.41 5.46 14.80
N PRO A 40 -7.24 6.28 15.45
CA PRO A 40 -7.91 5.82 16.68
C PRO A 40 -9.29 5.21 16.40
N ILE A 41 -9.83 5.30 15.16
CA ILE A 41 -11.29 5.17 14.93
C ILE A 41 -11.70 4.01 13.99
N TYR A 42 -10.81 3.41 13.20
CA TYR A 42 -11.19 2.39 12.20
C TYR A 42 -10.34 1.12 12.29
N GLU A 43 -10.97 -0.06 12.16
CA GLU A 43 -10.33 -1.35 12.40
C GLU A 43 -9.11 -1.64 11.50
N ARG A 44 -8.26 -2.55 11.97
CA ARG A 44 -6.80 -2.47 11.87
C ARG A 44 -6.18 -3.57 10.98
N GLU A 45 -6.60 -3.71 9.73
CA GLU A 45 -6.02 -4.75 8.86
C GLU A 45 -5.55 -4.26 7.49
N THR A 46 -4.24 -4.38 7.27
CA THR A 46 -3.55 -3.97 6.03
C THR A 46 -2.66 -5.11 5.53
N GLN A 47 -3.08 -5.85 4.50
CA GLN A 47 -2.22 -6.86 3.84
C GLN A 47 -2.48 -6.91 2.33
N MET A 48 -1.39 -6.95 1.56
CA MET A 48 -1.38 -7.04 0.10
C MET A 48 -0.87 -8.39 -0.41
N GLY A 49 -0.94 -8.58 -1.74
CA GLY A 49 -0.37 -9.72 -2.45
C GLY A 49 -1.38 -10.85 -2.67
N THR A 50 -0.90 -12.09 -2.59
CA THR A 50 -1.72 -13.32 -2.70
C THR A 50 -1.90 -14.02 -1.35
N THR A 51 -1.52 -13.34 -0.27
CA THR A 51 -1.62 -13.87 1.09
C THR A 51 -3.08 -14.03 1.53
N ILE A 52 -3.31 -14.82 2.57
CA ILE A 52 -4.66 -15.12 3.06
C ILE A 52 -5.45 -13.85 3.47
N ASN A 53 -4.77 -12.77 3.87
CA ASN A 53 -5.45 -11.50 4.19
C ASN A 53 -5.30 -10.44 3.09
N ALA A 54 -4.86 -10.81 1.89
CA ALA A 54 -4.90 -9.91 0.75
C ALA A 54 -6.34 -9.56 0.36
N ILE A 55 -6.58 -8.30 -0.01
CA ILE A 55 -7.92 -7.78 -0.34
C ILE A 55 -8.70 -8.66 -1.33
N PRO A 56 -8.13 -9.10 -2.48
CA PRO A 56 -8.88 -9.95 -3.41
C PRO A 56 -9.33 -11.28 -2.79
N VAL A 57 -8.50 -11.86 -1.93
CA VAL A 57 -8.81 -13.11 -1.23
C VAL A 57 -9.96 -12.91 -0.23
N ARG A 58 -9.94 -11.81 0.53
CA ARG A 58 -11.02 -11.44 1.48
C ARG A 58 -12.35 -11.21 0.77
N LEU A 59 -12.34 -10.44 -0.31
CA LEU A 59 -13.54 -10.17 -1.13
C LEU A 59 -14.11 -11.47 -1.74
N ASN A 60 -13.25 -12.39 -2.16
CA ASN A 60 -13.69 -13.69 -2.67
C ASN A 60 -14.31 -14.61 -1.62
N ARG A 61 -13.98 -14.43 -0.35
CA ARG A 61 -14.65 -15.14 0.76
C ARG A 61 -15.98 -14.50 1.18
N GLY A 62 -16.37 -13.37 0.58
CA GLY A 62 -17.61 -12.66 0.93
C GLY A 62 -17.49 -11.83 2.21
N GLU A 63 -16.28 -11.40 2.57
CA GLU A 63 -16.06 -10.54 3.73
C GLU A 63 -16.66 -9.14 3.52
N SER A 64 -17.35 -8.61 4.53
CA SER A 64 -18.01 -7.30 4.45
C SER A 64 -17.01 -6.17 4.68
N ILE A 65 -16.76 -5.39 3.63
CA ILE A 65 -15.78 -4.31 3.59
C ILE A 65 -16.43 -3.07 3.00
N ASP A 66 -16.39 -1.95 3.73
CA ASP A 66 -17.04 -0.70 3.33
C ASP A 66 -16.12 0.16 2.43
N VAL A 67 -14.82 0.15 2.72
CA VAL A 67 -13.82 0.96 2.00
C VAL A 67 -12.61 0.12 1.65
N VAL A 68 -12.25 0.14 0.36
CA VAL A 68 -11.05 -0.49 -0.18
C VAL A 68 -10.13 0.61 -0.72
N SER A 69 -8.91 0.67 -0.21
CA SER A 69 -7.84 1.54 -0.73
C SER A 69 -6.73 0.69 -1.34
N MET A 70 -6.55 0.75 -2.66
CA MET A 70 -5.49 0.01 -3.34
C MET A 70 -5.04 0.69 -4.63
N ALA A 71 -4.01 0.13 -5.28
CA ALA A 71 -3.54 0.63 -6.56
C ALA A 71 -4.64 0.58 -7.62
N ALA A 72 -4.79 1.69 -8.35
CA ALA A 72 -5.84 1.90 -9.36
C ALA A 72 -6.08 0.70 -10.30
N PRO A 73 -5.07 0.09 -10.94
CA PRO A 73 -5.32 -1.03 -11.86
C PRO A 73 -5.97 -2.25 -11.20
N ALA A 74 -5.60 -2.54 -9.96
CA ALA A 74 -6.18 -3.66 -9.21
C ALA A 74 -7.60 -3.33 -8.72
N LEU A 75 -7.86 -2.05 -8.40
CA LEU A 75 -9.20 -1.57 -8.05
C LEU A 75 -10.14 -1.66 -9.26
N ASP A 76 -9.67 -1.27 -10.45
CA ASP A 76 -10.42 -1.37 -11.71
C ASP A 76 -10.81 -2.80 -12.03
N GLN A 77 -9.87 -3.74 -11.92
CA GLN A 77 -10.14 -5.16 -12.12
C GLN A 77 -11.25 -5.67 -11.18
N LEU A 78 -11.20 -5.30 -9.90
CA LEU A 78 -12.22 -5.71 -8.93
C LEU A 78 -13.60 -5.06 -9.19
N ILE A 79 -13.65 -3.86 -9.76
CA ILE A 79 -14.90 -3.24 -10.24
C ILE A 79 -15.45 -4.03 -11.43
N GLU A 80 -14.61 -4.37 -12.40
CA GLU A 80 -15.00 -5.16 -13.58
C GLU A 80 -15.53 -6.55 -13.20
N GLU A 81 -14.92 -7.18 -12.18
CA GLU A 81 -15.36 -8.46 -11.61
C GLU A 81 -16.64 -8.35 -10.75
N GLY A 82 -17.19 -7.14 -10.59
CA GLY A 82 -18.39 -6.89 -9.77
C GLY A 82 -18.16 -7.05 -8.27
N LYS A 83 -16.90 -7.06 -7.81
CA LYS A 83 -16.52 -7.17 -6.39
C LYS A 83 -16.57 -5.84 -5.67
N LEU A 84 -16.48 -4.73 -6.41
CA LEU A 84 -16.58 -3.37 -5.90
C LEU A 84 -17.67 -2.58 -6.64
N ARG A 85 -18.21 -1.56 -5.97
CA ARG A 85 -19.28 -0.72 -6.53
C ARG A 85 -18.76 0.12 -7.70
N ALA A 86 -19.37 -0.03 -8.87
CA ALA A 86 -19.07 0.82 -10.02
C ALA A 86 -19.33 2.31 -9.70
N GLY A 87 -18.45 3.19 -10.18
CA GLY A 87 -18.55 4.64 -10.00
C GLY A 87 -18.20 5.15 -8.60
N SER A 88 -17.78 4.30 -7.66
CA SER A 88 -17.34 4.73 -6.31
C SER A 88 -15.83 5.02 -6.20
N ARG A 89 -15.06 4.74 -7.25
CA ARG A 89 -13.61 4.98 -7.27
C ARG A 89 -13.32 6.48 -7.17
N VAL A 90 -12.37 6.83 -6.30
CA VAL A 90 -11.82 8.19 -6.17
C VAL A 90 -10.30 8.09 -6.11
N GLU A 91 -9.61 8.99 -6.81
CA GLU A 91 -8.15 9.13 -6.71
C GLU A 91 -7.79 9.78 -5.38
N LEU A 92 -7.05 9.05 -4.53
CA LEU A 92 -6.64 9.54 -3.22
C LEU A 92 -5.22 10.10 -3.22
N VAL A 93 -4.27 9.34 -3.78
CA VAL A 93 -2.83 9.66 -3.76
C VAL A 93 -2.13 9.13 -5.00
N ARG A 94 -1.03 9.76 -5.37
CA ARG A 94 -0.07 9.23 -6.35
C ARG A 94 1.20 8.79 -5.61
N SER A 95 1.52 7.50 -5.65
CA SER A 95 2.76 6.97 -5.07
C SER A 95 3.65 6.40 -6.17
N LEU A 96 4.86 6.95 -6.26
CA LEU A 96 5.86 6.59 -7.27
C LEU A 96 6.70 5.40 -6.79
N ILE A 97 7.24 4.63 -7.72
CA ILE A 97 8.19 3.56 -7.43
C ILE A 97 9.57 4.19 -7.25
N GLY A 98 10.24 3.84 -6.15
CA GLY A 98 11.60 4.28 -5.87
C GLY A 98 12.54 3.11 -5.69
N MET A 99 13.84 3.42 -5.77
CA MET A 99 14.92 2.50 -5.44
C MET A 99 15.49 2.84 -4.06
N ALA A 100 15.73 1.81 -3.25
CA ALA A 100 16.40 1.90 -1.96
C ALA A 100 17.71 1.10 -1.95
N VAL A 101 18.66 1.58 -1.16
CA VAL A 101 19.90 0.89 -0.81
C VAL A 101 20.05 0.86 0.71
N LYS A 102 20.92 0.01 1.24
CA LYS A 102 21.26 0.02 2.67
C LYS A 102 21.82 1.40 3.05
N ALA A 103 21.46 1.92 4.22
CA ALA A 103 21.91 3.24 4.66
C ALA A 103 23.44 3.35 4.60
N GLY A 104 23.94 4.43 3.99
CA GLY A 104 25.36 4.68 3.79
C GLY A 104 26.02 3.90 2.65
N ALA A 105 25.29 3.04 1.93
CA ALA A 105 25.79 2.40 0.72
C ALA A 105 25.87 3.39 -0.46
N PRO A 106 26.65 3.08 -1.51
CA PRO A 106 26.64 3.86 -2.74
C PRO A 106 25.23 4.03 -3.31
N LYS A 107 24.94 5.21 -3.85
CA LYS A 107 23.63 5.57 -4.43
C LYS A 107 23.75 5.59 -5.96
N PRO A 108 23.51 4.47 -6.65
CA PRO A 108 23.67 4.41 -8.10
C PRO A 108 22.60 5.27 -8.80
N ASP A 109 22.95 5.80 -9.97
CA ASP A 109 22.05 6.68 -10.71
C ASP A 109 20.87 5.90 -11.33
N VAL A 110 19.66 6.41 -11.12
CA VAL A 110 18.41 5.91 -11.71
C VAL A 110 17.58 7.03 -12.35
N SER A 111 18.17 8.23 -12.54
CA SER A 111 17.46 9.42 -13.03
C SER A 111 17.02 9.34 -14.49
N THR A 112 17.61 8.41 -15.26
CA THR A 112 17.28 8.17 -16.67
C THR A 112 17.08 6.69 -16.94
N VAL A 113 16.39 6.36 -18.03
CA VAL A 113 16.16 4.97 -18.45
C VAL A 113 17.49 4.22 -18.64
N ASP A 114 18.48 4.86 -19.24
CA ASP A 114 19.81 4.26 -19.45
C ASP A 114 20.57 4.08 -18.13
N ALA A 115 20.47 5.04 -17.21
CA ALA A 115 21.08 4.91 -15.88
C ALA A 115 20.43 3.78 -15.08
N LEU A 116 19.09 3.72 -15.06
CA LEU A 116 18.35 2.62 -14.44
C LEU A 116 18.75 1.26 -15.04
N LYS A 117 18.80 1.15 -16.37
CA LYS A 117 19.20 -0.09 -17.05
C LYS A 117 20.61 -0.52 -16.65
N ARG A 118 21.58 0.41 -16.65
CA ARG A 118 22.95 0.11 -16.18
C ARG A 118 22.95 -0.35 -14.72
N THR A 119 22.27 0.37 -13.84
CA THR A 119 22.18 0.06 -12.41
C THR A 119 21.60 -1.34 -12.18
N LEU A 120 20.51 -1.70 -12.85
CA LEU A 120 19.91 -3.04 -12.78
C LEU A 120 20.87 -4.12 -13.30
N LEU A 121 21.61 -3.85 -14.38
CA LEU A 121 22.58 -4.80 -14.94
C LEU A 121 23.82 -4.99 -14.06
N THR A 122 24.28 -3.96 -13.37
CA THR A 122 25.48 -4.02 -12.52
C THR A 122 25.20 -4.50 -11.10
N ALA A 123 23.96 -4.37 -10.61
CA ALA A 123 23.60 -4.80 -9.26
C ALA A 123 23.89 -6.30 -9.04
N LYS A 124 24.30 -6.67 -7.83
CA LYS A 124 24.57 -8.03 -7.36
C LYS A 124 23.28 -8.76 -6.99
N SER A 125 22.32 -8.04 -6.42
CA SER A 125 21.02 -8.57 -6.03
C SER A 125 19.96 -7.47 -6.01
N ILE A 126 18.75 -7.84 -6.43
CA ILE A 126 17.62 -6.94 -6.66
C ILE A 126 16.41 -7.51 -5.93
N ALA A 127 15.74 -6.69 -5.14
CA ALA A 127 14.43 -7.02 -4.57
C ALA A 127 13.32 -6.15 -5.15
N TYR A 128 12.13 -6.72 -5.30
CA TYR A 128 10.91 -5.99 -5.64
C TYR A 128 9.70 -6.58 -4.90
N SER A 129 8.67 -5.79 -4.64
CA SER A 129 7.51 -6.24 -3.85
C SER A 129 6.63 -7.24 -4.62
N ASP A 130 5.77 -7.96 -3.93
CA ASP A 130 4.67 -8.74 -4.53
C ASP A 130 3.40 -7.90 -4.81
N SER A 131 3.46 -6.60 -4.50
CA SER A 131 2.38 -5.64 -4.69
C SER A 131 2.41 -4.99 -6.08
N ALA A 132 1.50 -4.05 -6.34
CA ALA A 132 1.35 -3.41 -7.65
C ALA A 132 2.66 -2.85 -8.25
N SER A 133 3.56 -2.30 -7.41
CA SER A 133 4.84 -1.79 -7.90
C SER A 133 5.76 -2.88 -8.42
N GLY A 134 5.94 -3.97 -7.68
CA GLY A 134 6.77 -5.07 -8.14
C GLY A 134 6.13 -5.92 -9.25
N VAL A 135 4.79 -6.03 -9.29
CA VAL A 135 4.08 -6.59 -10.46
C VAL A 135 4.41 -5.78 -11.71
N TYR A 136 4.27 -4.44 -11.67
CA TYR A 136 4.64 -3.58 -12.80
C TYR A 136 6.11 -3.74 -13.21
N LEU A 137 7.03 -3.82 -12.24
CA LEU A 137 8.45 -4.05 -12.52
C LEU A 137 8.67 -5.35 -13.30
N ALA A 138 8.11 -6.45 -12.78
CA ALA A 138 8.35 -7.79 -13.33
C ALA A 138 7.64 -8.03 -14.66
N THR A 139 6.42 -7.51 -14.85
CA THR A 139 5.58 -7.84 -16.02
C THR A 139 5.63 -6.78 -17.11
N VAL A 140 6.01 -5.54 -16.79
CA VAL A 140 6.03 -4.43 -17.75
C VAL A 140 7.43 -3.85 -17.91
N LEU A 141 8.03 -3.33 -16.83
CA LEU A 141 9.25 -2.54 -16.95
C LEU A 141 10.46 -3.37 -17.38
N PHE A 142 10.79 -4.44 -16.66
CA PHE A 142 11.97 -5.25 -16.98
C PHE A 142 11.89 -5.89 -18.39
N PRO A 143 10.73 -6.40 -18.84
CA PRO A 143 10.54 -6.80 -20.23
C PRO A 143 10.72 -5.64 -21.22
N LYS A 144 10.12 -4.46 -20.98
CA LYS A 144 10.24 -3.28 -21.85
C LYS A 144 11.70 -2.81 -21.98
N LEU A 145 12.50 -2.94 -20.93
CA LEU A 145 13.94 -2.63 -20.94
C LEU A 145 14.80 -3.68 -21.67
N GLY A 146 14.25 -4.86 -21.97
CA GLY A 146 14.94 -5.96 -22.64
C GLY A 146 16.08 -6.57 -21.81
N ILE A 147 15.98 -6.52 -20.47
CA ILE A 147 17.05 -6.98 -19.55
C ILE A 147 16.62 -8.13 -18.65
N TRP A 148 15.35 -8.56 -18.72
CA TRP A 148 14.80 -9.52 -17.76
C TRP A 148 15.66 -10.78 -17.64
N ASP A 149 16.02 -11.40 -18.76
CA ASP A 149 16.85 -12.62 -18.77
C ASP A 149 18.22 -12.43 -18.10
N GLN A 150 18.77 -11.21 -18.14
CA GLN A 150 20.08 -10.88 -17.57
C GLN A 150 20.01 -10.62 -16.06
N ILE A 151 18.85 -10.18 -15.55
CA ILE A 151 18.69 -9.83 -14.14
C ILE A 151 17.88 -10.85 -13.34
N LYS A 152 17.18 -11.77 -14.02
CA LYS A 152 16.26 -12.73 -13.39
C LYS A 152 16.91 -13.54 -12.26
N SER A 153 18.12 -14.06 -12.47
CA SER A 153 18.83 -14.90 -11.49
C SER A 153 19.21 -14.16 -10.20
N LYS A 154 19.29 -12.83 -10.25
CA LYS A 154 19.63 -11.97 -9.11
C LYS A 154 18.43 -11.16 -8.60
N SER A 155 17.23 -11.43 -9.13
CA SER A 155 16.01 -10.71 -8.77
C SER A 155 15.10 -11.56 -7.89
N ARG A 156 14.69 -11.02 -6.73
CA ARG A 156 13.84 -11.69 -5.75
C ARG A 156 12.57 -10.88 -5.52
N LYS A 157 11.42 -11.52 -5.67
CA LYS A 157 10.14 -10.96 -5.23
C LYS A 157 10.01 -11.15 -3.71
N ILE A 158 9.73 -10.08 -2.98
CA ILE A 158 9.49 -10.10 -1.54
C ILE A 158 7.99 -10.15 -1.30
N GLU A 159 7.53 -11.16 -0.57
CA GLU A 159 6.12 -11.38 -0.28
C GLU A 159 5.78 -10.86 1.11
N ALA A 160 4.64 -10.17 1.23
CA ALA A 160 4.10 -9.58 2.47
C ALA A 160 4.93 -8.48 3.17
N ASP A 161 6.26 -8.62 3.22
CA ASP A 161 7.15 -7.68 3.93
C ASP A 161 7.57 -6.49 3.05
N PRO A 162 7.81 -5.31 3.64
CA PRO A 162 8.43 -4.20 2.93
C PRO A 162 9.83 -4.59 2.40
N VAL A 163 10.05 -4.35 1.11
CA VAL A 163 11.34 -4.56 0.43
C VAL A 163 12.48 -3.83 1.16
N GLY A 164 12.18 -2.63 1.69
CA GLY A 164 13.14 -1.85 2.47
C GLY A 164 13.72 -2.62 3.66
N GLY A 165 12.95 -3.52 4.30
CA GLY A 165 13.45 -4.32 5.43
C GLY A 165 14.57 -5.27 5.02
N VAL A 166 14.41 -5.94 3.87
CA VAL A 166 15.42 -6.86 3.29
C VAL A 166 16.66 -6.09 2.81
N VAL A 167 16.48 -4.86 2.34
CA VAL A 167 17.61 -3.97 1.99
C VAL A 167 18.36 -3.51 3.25
N ALA A 168 17.64 -3.16 4.33
CA ALA A 168 18.24 -2.67 5.57
C ALA A 168 19.16 -3.71 6.23
N THR A 169 18.80 -4.99 6.18
CA THR A 169 19.66 -6.09 6.67
C THR A 169 20.90 -6.27 5.79
N GLY A 170 20.82 -5.91 4.51
CA GLY A 170 21.87 -6.11 3.51
C GLY A 170 21.80 -7.47 2.83
N GLU A 171 20.67 -8.17 2.93
CA GLU A 171 20.43 -9.42 2.19
C GLU A 171 20.37 -9.16 0.67
N VAL A 172 19.86 -7.99 0.28
CA VAL A 172 19.84 -7.52 -1.11
C VAL A 172 20.51 -6.16 -1.24
N GLU A 173 21.20 -5.93 -2.36
CA GLU A 173 21.94 -4.69 -2.60
C GLU A 173 21.00 -3.51 -2.90
N ILE A 174 20.06 -3.72 -3.81
CA ILE A 174 19.06 -2.73 -4.20
C ILE A 174 17.65 -3.28 -4.10
N GLY A 175 16.71 -2.45 -3.70
CA GLY A 175 15.29 -2.80 -3.58
C GLY A 175 14.39 -1.78 -4.24
N PHE A 176 13.29 -2.23 -4.83
CA PHE A 176 12.30 -1.38 -5.48
C PHE A 176 10.90 -1.60 -4.89
N GLN A 177 10.26 -0.51 -4.50
CA GLN A 177 8.88 -0.52 -3.99
C GLN A 177 8.29 0.89 -4.12
N GLN A 178 7.02 1.08 -3.82
CA GLN A 178 6.45 2.41 -3.68
C GLN A 178 7.18 3.20 -2.58
N ILE A 179 7.49 4.47 -2.84
CA ILE A 179 8.26 5.32 -1.92
C ILE A 179 7.55 5.47 -0.57
N SER A 180 6.23 5.47 -0.55
CA SER A 180 5.45 5.53 0.70
C SER A 180 5.69 4.31 1.61
N GLU A 181 6.03 3.16 1.04
CA GLU A 181 6.37 1.95 1.79
C GLU A 181 7.84 1.91 2.20
N LEU A 182 8.72 2.57 1.44
CA LEU A 182 10.14 2.71 1.78
C LEU A 182 10.40 3.75 2.88
N ARG A 183 9.67 4.87 2.84
CA ARG A 183 9.87 6.02 3.74
C ARG A 183 9.87 5.68 5.25
N PRO A 184 8.97 4.82 5.78
CA PRO A 184 8.97 4.49 7.21
C PRO A 184 10.09 3.50 7.60
N VAL A 185 10.79 2.89 6.65
CA VAL A 185 11.79 1.87 6.93
C VAL A 185 13.11 2.52 7.36
N LYS A 186 13.62 2.10 8.51
CA LYS A 186 14.93 2.52 9.02
C LYS A 186 16.05 1.66 8.42
N GLY A 187 17.25 2.23 8.31
CA GLY A 187 18.43 1.49 7.84
C GLY A 187 18.55 1.41 6.31
N ILE A 188 17.75 2.20 5.57
CA ILE A 188 17.87 2.38 4.13
C ILE A 188 18.04 3.85 3.77
N ASP A 189 18.61 4.07 2.59
CA ASP A 189 18.58 5.32 1.86
C ASP A 189 17.68 5.16 0.63
N ILE A 190 16.72 6.06 0.44
CA ILE A 190 15.97 6.14 -0.83
C ILE A 190 16.83 6.92 -1.82
N VAL A 191 17.18 6.29 -2.94
CA VAL A 191 18.08 6.85 -3.95
C VAL A 191 17.35 7.79 -4.89
N GLY A 192 16.13 7.44 -5.28
CA GLY A 192 15.32 8.25 -6.17
C GLY A 192 14.13 7.48 -6.74
N GLU A 193 13.28 8.22 -7.45
CA GLU A 193 12.16 7.69 -8.22
C GLU A 193 12.65 7.04 -9.52
N LEU A 194 11.88 6.09 -10.05
CA LEU A 194 12.08 5.63 -11.41
C LEU A 194 11.87 6.77 -12.42
N PRO A 195 12.60 6.79 -13.54
CA PRO A 195 12.43 7.82 -14.55
C PRO A 195 11.03 7.70 -15.19
N PRO A 196 10.47 8.78 -15.74
CA PRO A 196 9.24 8.71 -16.51
C PRO A 196 9.40 7.72 -17.66
N GLY A 197 8.41 6.84 -17.83
CA GLY A 197 8.43 5.70 -18.76
C GLY A 197 7.59 5.89 -20.02
#